data_AF-A0A4S4B4W5-F1
#
_entry.id   AF-A0A4S4B4W5-F1
#
_cell.length_a   1.000
_cell.length_b   1.000
_cell.length_c   1.000
_cell.angle_alpha   90.00
_cell.angle_beta   90.00
_cell.angle_gamma   90.00
#
_symmetry.space_group_name_H-M   'P 1'
#
loop_
_entity.id
_entity.type
_entity.pdbx_description
1 polymer ?
#
loop_
_entity_poly.entity_id
_entity_poly.type
_entity_poly.pdbx_seq_one_letter_code
_entity_poly.pdbx_strand_id
1 'polypeptide(L)'
;MPDSARQTQLELSDSLSRARRLAGSIILPIVCLISISTIAFTNDGLSHHIYNAYIYSILVVGFLVSWCGLRINSASEWPYMSMLVVCGFFLLAKFITLILYSTPDDFPLGMLEAMIWLYAVLVYSLIGSTLKFYYNLASSSC
;
A
#
# COMPACT_ATOMS: atom_id res chain seq x y z
N MET A 1 -21.51 -33.89 9.45
CA MET A 1 -20.19 -33.41 9.92
C MET A 1 -19.77 -32.12 9.17
N PRO A 2 -20.46 -30.99 9.39
CA PRO A 2 -20.05 -29.68 8.86
C PRO A 2 -19.03 -28.93 9.76
N ASP A 3 -18.81 -29.37 11.00
CA ASP A 3 -18.04 -28.61 11.99
C ASP A 3 -16.52 -28.67 11.77
N SER A 4 -15.99 -29.78 11.23
CA SER A 4 -14.55 -29.91 10.96
C SER A 4 -14.07 -29.00 9.83
N ALA A 5 -14.85 -28.89 8.74
CA ALA A 5 -14.52 -28.00 7.62
C ALA A 5 -14.53 -26.53 8.04
N ARG A 6 -15.50 -26.13 8.90
CA ARG A 6 -15.59 -24.76 9.42
C ARG A 6 -14.44 -24.43 10.37
N GLN A 7 -14.01 -25.37 11.22
CA GLN A 7 -12.83 -25.19 12.08
C GLN A 7 -11.55 -25.02 11.26
N THR A 8 -11.32 -25.90 10.29
CA THR A 8 -10.13 -25.82 9.41
C THR A 8 -10.11 -24.50 8.63
N GLN A 9 -11.26 -24.00 8.17
CA GLN A 9 -11.36 -22.71 7.49
C GLN A 9 -11.04 -21.51 8.40
N LEU A 10 -11.49 -21.53 9.65
CA LEU A 10 -11.18 -20.48 10.64
C LEU A 10 -9.68 -20.45 10.96
N GLU A 11 -9.07 -21.62 11.15
CA GLU A 11 -7.62 -21.74 11.37
C GLU A 11 -6.80 -21.23 10.19
N LEU A 12 -7.20 -21.57 8.96
CA LEU A 12 -6.59 -21.04 7.74
C LEU A 12 -6.70 -19.53 7.67
N SER A 13 -7.89 -18.97 7.91
CA SER A 13 -8.10 -17.51 7.92
C SER A 13 -7.23 -16.80 8.95
N ASP A 14 -7.10 -17.37 10.15
CA ASP A 14 -6.30 -16.79 11.23
C ASP A 14 -4.79 -16.96 11.02
N SER A 15 -4.36 -18.03 10.35
CA SER A 15 -2.98 -18.18 9.90
C SER A 15 -2.63 -17.14 8.83
N LEU A 16 -3.55 -16.92 7.88
CA LEU A 16 -3.38 -15.99 6.78
C LEU A 16 -3.37 -14.52 7.27
N SER A 17 -4.25 -14.17 8.21
CA SER A 17 -4.27 -12.84 8.85
C SER A 17 -2.96 -12.53 9.57
N ARG A 18 -2.40 -13.50 10.31
CA ARG A 18 -1.11 -13.39 11.00
C ARG A 18 0.05 -13.24 10.03
N ALA A 19 0.09 -14.05 8.98
CA ALA A 19 1.13 -13.97 7.95
C ALA A 19 1.14 -12.61 7.25
N ARG A 20 -0.04 -12.06 6.92
CA ARG A 20 -0.19 -10.73 6.31
C ARG A 20 0.32 -9.61 7.21
N ARG A 21 -0.01 -9.67 8.48
CA ARG A 21 0.43 -8.68 9.47
C ARG A 21 1.95 -8.70 9.62
N LEU A 22 2.54 -9.89 9.65
CA LEU A 22 3.98 -10.07 9.73
C LEU A 22 4.67 -9.53 8.47
N ALA A 23 4.17 -9.89 7.28
CA ALA A 23 4.65 -9.34 6.01
C ALA A 23 4.55 -7.81 5.96
N GLY A 24 3.39 -7.24 6.31
CA GLY A 24 3.16 -5.81 6.37
C GLY A 24 4.12 -5.11 7.34
N SER A 25 4.35 -5.69 8.52
CA SER A 25 5.24 -5.13 9.54
C SER A 25 6.72 -5.07 9.12
N ILE A 26 7.12 -5.92 8.17
CA ILE A 26 8.48 -6.00 7.61
C ILE A 26 8.61 -5.08 6.39
N ILE A 27 7.63 -5.10 5.49
CA ILE A 27 7.70 -4.37 4.21
C ILE A 27 7.51 -2.86 4.43
N LEU A 28 6.57 -2.44 5.29
CA LEU A 28 6.28 -1.02 5.54
C LEU A 28 7.50 -0.16 5.91
N PRO A 29 8.35 -0.54 6.88
CA PRO A 29 9.54 0.26 7.21
C PRO A 29 10.55 0.33 6.06
N ILE A 30 10.69 -0.74 5.27
CA ILE A 30 11.54 -0.74 4.06
C ILE A 30 11.00 0.27 3.05
N VAL A 31 9.70 0.26 2.81
CA VAL A 31 9.04 1.21 1.89
C VAL A 31 9.17 2.65 2.39
N CYS A 32 9.05 2.91 3.70
CA CYS A 32 9.33 4.23 4.28
C CYS A 32 10.76 4.69 3.99
N LEU A 33 11.76 3.82 4.18
CA LEU A 33 13.16 4.14 3.93
C LEU A 33 13.42 4.44 2.45
N ILE A 34 12.79 3.69 1.55
CA ILE A 34 12.86 3.95 0.10
C ILE A 34 12.25 5.31 -0.21
N SER A 35 11.05 5.63 0.31
CA SER A 35 10.41 6.93 0.11
C SER A 35 11.29 8.10 0.58
N ILE A 36 11.90 7.98 1.77
CA ILE A 36 12.81 9.02 2.31
C ILE A 36 14.05 9.14 1.42
N SER A 37 14.61 8.01 0.98
CA SER A 37 15.76 8.00 0.09
C SER A 37 15.42 8.71 -1.23
N THR A 38 14.23 8.47 -1.79
CA THR A 38 13.78 9.16 -3.00
C THR A 38 13.70 10.67 -2.81
N ILE A 39 13.25 11.17 -1.65
CA ILE A 39 13.29 12.61 -1.34
C ILE A 39 14.72 13.16 -1.41
N ALA A 40 15.69 12.42 -0.84
CA ALA A 40 17.09 12.84 -0.81
C ALA A 40 17.76 12.79 -2.20
N PHE A 41 17.41 11.81 -3.04
CA PHE A 41 18.03 11.61 -4.35
C PHE A 41 17.36 12.36 -5.51
N THR A 42 16.05 12.66 -5.44
CA THR A 42 15.34 13.37 -6.53
C THR A 42 15.31 14.90 -6.36
N ASN A 43 16.17 15.47 -5.52
CA ASN A 43 16.30 16.92 -5.36
C ASN A 43 17.10 17.58 -6.50
N ASP A 44 16.95 17.04 -7.71
CA ASP A 44 17.50 17.60 -8.94
C ASP A 44 16.47 18.58 -9.51
N GLY A 45 16.93 19.74 -10.01
CA GLY A 45 16.13 20.94 -10.30
C GLY A 45 15.04 20.86 -11.39
N LEU A 46 14.53 19.68 -11.70
CA LEU A 46 13.36 19.46 -12.56
C LEU A 46 12.09 19.99 -11.87
N SER A 47 11.30 20.77 -12.60
CA SER A 47 10.09 21.46 -12.12
C SER A 47 9.08 20.54 -11.43
N HIS A 48 8.96 19.29 -11.88
CA HIS A 48 8.04 18.32 -11.31
C HIS A 48 8.57 17.67 -10.01
N HIS A 49 9.88 17.71 -9.74
CA HIS A 49 10.48 17.21 -8.50
C HIS A 49 10.35 18.16 -7.31
N ILE A 50 10.04 19.44 -7.54
CA ILE A 50 9.77 20.42 -6.47
C ILE A 50 8.66 19.92 -5.54
N TYR A 51 7.68 19.19 -6.09
CA TYR A 51 6.55 18.65 -5.33
C TYR A 51 6.83 17.26 -4.74
N ASN A 52 7.93 16.59 -5.14
CA ASN A 52 8.28 15.26 -4.63
C ASN A 52 8.45 15.26 -3.12
N ALA A 53 9.17 16.25 -2.57
CA ALA A 53 9.41 16.32 -1.13
C ALA A 53 8.10 16.30 -0.32
N TYR A 54 7.09 17.06 -0.74
CA TYR A 54 5.79 17.10 -0.09
C TYR A 54 5.00 15.80 -0.28
N ILE A 55 4.94 15.30 -1.53
CA ILE A 55 4.20 14.07 -1.88
C ILE A 55 4.76 12.86 -1.11
N TYR A 56 6.08 12.70 -1.10
CA TYR A 56 6.76 11.62 -0.40
C TYR A 56 6.72 11.79 1.14
N SER A 57 6.70 13.02 1.66
CA SER A 57 6.53 13.24 3.11
C SER A 57 5.15 12.78 3.58
N ILE A 58 4.09 13.10 2.83
CA ILE A 58 2.73 12.60 3.12
C ILE A 58 2.70 11.07 3.05
N LEU A 59 3.36 10.48 2.06
CA LEU A 59 3.47 9.03 1.89
C LEU A 59 4.14 8.37 3.10
N VAL A 60 5.29 8.91 3.56
CA VAL A 60 6.02 8.41 4.74
C VAL A 60 5.16 8.48 6.00
N VAL A 61 4.47 9.60 6.23
CA VAL A 61 3.56 9.74 7.38
C VAL A 61 2.43 8.72 7.31
N GLY A 62 1.80 8.53 6.15
CA GLY A 62 0.74 7.55 5.95
C GLY A 62 1.20 6.10 6.21
N PHE A 63 2.42 5.76 5.78
CA PHE A 63 3.01 4.45 6.05
C PHE A 63 3.37 4.25 7.51
N LEU A 64 3.91 5.27 8.19
CA LEU A 64 4.17 5.19 9.63
C LEU A 64 2.88 5.01 10.44
N VAL A 65 1.81 5.74 10.09
CA VAL A 65 0.48 5.57 10.71
C VAL A 65 -0.06 4.16 10.49
N SER A 66 0.05 3.64 9.27
CA SER A 66 -0.36 2.27 8.93
C SER A 66 0.48 1.23 9.69
N TRP A 67 1.79 1.45 9.82
CA TRP A 67 2.70 0.56 10.54
C TRP A 67 2.41 0.55 12.05
N CYS A 68 2.19 1.71 12.66
CA CYS A 68 1.73 1.82 14.04
C CYS A 68 0.36 1.14 14.22
N GLY A 69 -0.56 1.34 13.27
CA GLY A 69 -1.87 0.70 13.25
C GLY A 69 -1.80 -0.82 13.24
N LEU A 70 -0.91 -1.38 12.41
CA LEU A 70 -0.64 -2.81 12.40
C LEU A 70 -0.15 -3.31 13.75
N ARG A 71 0.60 -2.54 14.55
CA ARG A 71 1.10 -2.99 15.85
C ARG A 71 0.07 -2.88 16.97
N ILE A 72 -0.73 -1.81 16.96
CA ILE A 72 -1.71 -1.52 18.02
C ILE A 72 -2.99 -2.34 17.83
N ASN A 73 -3.51 -2.41 16.60
CA ASN A 73 -4.81 -3.02 16.31
C ASN A 73 -4.64 -4.30 15.49
N SER A 74 -4.43 -5.41 16.19
CA SER A 74 -4.21 -6.74 15.61
C SER A 74 -5.39 -7.31 14.83
N ALA A 75 -6.61 -6.95 15.23
CA ALA A 75 -7.85 -7.51 14.69
C ALA A 75 -8.52 -6.61 13.63
N SER A 76 -7.94 -5.46 13.29
CA SER A 76 -8.60 -4.49 12.40
C SER A 76 -7.95 -4.43 11.02
N GLU A 77 -8.79 -4.28 9.99
CA GLU A 77 -8.36 -4.14 8.59
C GLU A 77 -7.98 -2.70 8.22
N TRP A 78 -8.28 -1.72 9.08
CA TRP A 78 -8.05 -0.30 8.78
C TRP A 78 -6.61 0.04 8.37
N PRO A 79 -5.54 -0.58 8.93
CA PRO A 79 -4.17 -0.24 8.53
C PRO A 79 -3.89 -0.59 7.07
N TYR A 80 -4.48 -1.67 6.57
CA TYR A 80 -4.34 -2.09 5.17
C TYR A 80 -5.14 -1.17 4.24
N MET A 81 -6.36 -0.80 4.64
CA MET A 81 -7.21 0.13 3.87
C MET A 81 -6.60 1.54 3.82
N SER A 82 -6.09 2.04 4.95
CA SER A 82 -5.37 3.31 5.03
C SER A 82 -4.17 3.31 4.10
N MET A 83 -3.39 2.24 4.08
CA MET A 83 -2.23 2.11 3.21
C MET A 83 -2.60 2.13 1.73
N LEU A 84 -3.67 1.42 1.36
CA LEU A 84 -4.22 1.40 0.01
C LEU A 84 -4.61 2.81 -0.46
N VAL A 85 -5.29 3.57 0.40
CA VAL A 85 -5.68 4.96 0.12
C VAL A 85 -4.45 5.86 -0.03
N VAL A 86 -3.45 5.73 0.86
CA VAL A 86 -2.22 6.54 0.81
C VAL A 86 -1.46 6.28 -0.49
N CYS A 87 -1.27 5.02 -0.89
CA CYS A 87 -0.60 4.70 -2.15
C CYS A 87 -1.42 5.15 -3.38
N GLY A 88 -2.75 5.02 -3.33
CA GLY A 88 -3.62 5.50 -4.40
C GLY A 88 -3.55 7.03 -4.57
N PHE A 89 -3.56 7.76 -3.46
CA PHE A 89 -3.35 9.22 -3.46
C PHE A 89 -1.99 9.58 -4.05
N PHE A 90 -0.93 8.88 -3.67
CA PHE A 90 0.41 9.12 -4.21
C PHE A 90 0.45 8.96 -5.73
N LEU A 91 -0.10 7.88 -6.27
CA LEU A 91 -0.16 7.65 -7.72
C LEU A 91 -0.89 8.80 -8.41
N LEU A 92 -2.07 9.16 -7.90
CA LEU A 92 -2.88 10.22 -8.47
C LEU A 92 -2.15 11.58 -8.43
N ALA A 93 -1.54 11.92 -7.30
CA ALA A 93 -0.76 13.15 -7.15
C ALA A 93 0.44 13.17 -8.13
N LYS A 94 1.16 12.05 -8.26
CA LYS A 94 2.29 11.94 -9.20
C LYS A 94 1.85 12.08 -10.65
N PHE A 95 0.78 11.41 -11.07
CA PHE A 95 0.23 11.56 -12.42
C PHE A 95 -0.17 13.00 -12.71
N ILE A 96 -0.85 13.68 -11.77
CA ILE A 96 -1.21 15.09 -11.91
C ILE A 96 0.05 15.96 -12.06
N THR A 97 1.06 15.76 -11.21
CA THR A 97 2.30 16.55 -11.30
C THR A 97 3.07 16.31 -12.61
N LEU A 98 3.07 15.08 -13.13
CA LEU A 98 3.72 14.77 -14.40
C LEU A 98 3.00 15.42 -15.58
N ILE A 99 1.67 15.37 -15.60
CA ILE A 99 0.86 16.00 -16.66
C ILE A 99 1.04 17.52 -16.66
N LEU A 100 1.08 18.14 -15.49
CA LEU A 100 1.13 19.60 -15.36
C LEU A 100 2.53 20.19 -15.54
N TYR A 101 3.58 19.45 -15.16
CA TYR A 101 4.91 20.03 -14.95
C TYR A 101 6.09 19.27 -15.56
N SER A 102 5.88 18.12 -16.22
CA SER A 102 6.98 17.41 -16.91
C SER A 102 7.06 17.83 -18.38
N THR A 103 8.29 17.91 -18.88
CA THR A 103 8.54 18.05 -20.32
C THR A 103 8.29 16.70 -21.01
N PRO A 104 8.06 16.66 -22.34
CA PRO A 104 7.83 15.41 -23.07
C PRO A 104 8.95 14.36 -22.89
N ASP A 105 10.19 14.81 -22.69
CA ASP A 105 11.36 13.95 -22.53
C ASP A 105 11.45 13.32 -21.12
N ASP A 106 10.92 13.99 -20.10
CA ASP A 106 10.95 13.53 -18.69
C ASP A 106 9.73 12.70 -18.29
N PHE A 107 8.64 12.78 -19.07
CA PHE A 107 7.40 12.06 -18.81
C PHE A 107 7.58 10.53 -18.65
N PRO A 108 8.39 9.83 -19.50
CA PRO A 108 8.62 8.39 -19.35
C PRO A 108 9.37 8.01 -18.07
N LEU A 109 10.31 8.85 -17.62
CA LEU A 109 11.07 8.66 -16.38
C LEU A 109 10.14 8.76 -15.15
N GLY A 110 9.29 9.77 -15.12
CA GLY A 110 8.29 9.92 -14.06
C GLY A 110 7.23 8.81 -14.05
N MET A 111 6.84 8.31 -15.22
CA MET A 111 5.96 7.13 -15.33
C MET A 111 6.61 5.87 -14.72
N LEU A 112 7.89 5.63 -14.99
CA LEU A 112 8.63 4.50 -14.43
C LEU A 112 8.69 4.56 -12.89
N GLU A 113 8.94 5.74 -12.33
CA GLU A 113 8.89 5.99 -10.88
C GLU A 113 7.52 5.60 -10.31
N ALA A 114 6.42 6.01 -10.95
CA ALA A 114 5.06 5.68 -10.52
C ALA A 114 4.73 4.17 -10.64
N MET A 115 5.32 3.44 -11.59
CA MET A 115 5.07 1.99 -11.76
C MET A 115 5.56 1.16 -10.56
N ILE A 116 6.67 1.55 -9.92
CA ILE A 116 7.16 0.87 -8.70
C ILE A 116 6.12 0.95 -7.58
N TRP A 117 5.46 2.10 -7.45
CA TRP A 117 4.40 2.32 -6.47
C TRP A 117 3.11 1.57 -6.82
N LEU A 118 2.79 1.44 -8.10
CA LEU A 118 1.66 0.65 -8.57
C LEU A 118 1.85 -0.84 -8.25
N TYR A 119 3.07 -1.37 -8.37
CA TYR A 119 3.40 -2.72 -7.92
C TYR A 119 3.21 -2.88 -6.41
N ALA A 120 3.67 -1.91 -5.61
CA ALA A 120 3.43 -1.92 -4.17
C ALA A 120 1.93 -1.94 -3.85
N VAL A 121 1.12 -1.09 -4.50
CA VAL A 121 -0.35 -1.07 -4.35
C VAL A 121 -0.95 -2.44 -4.64
N LEU A 122 -0.51 -3.10 -5.73
CA LEU A 122 -1.02 -4.41 -6.11
C LEU A 122 -0.66 -5.48 -5.08
N VAL A 123 0.59 -5.50 -4.60
CA VAL A 123 1.02 -6.42 -3.53
C VAL A 123 0.20 -6.19 -2.26
N TYR A 124 -0.01 -4.94 -1.86
CA TYR A 124 -0.82 -4.61 -0.69
C TYR A 124 -2.31 -4.91 -0.89
N SER A 125 -2.83 -4.72 -2.09
CA SER A 125 -4.19 -5.10 -2.46
C SER A 125 -4.38 -6.61 -2.38
N LEU A 126 -3.43 -7.40 -2.87
CA LEU A 126 -3.41 -8.87 -2.76
C LEU A 126 -3.31 -9.34 -1.30
N ILE A 127 -2.52 -8.64 -0.48
CA ILE A 127 -2.45 -8.88 0.96
C ILE A 127 -3.77 -8.49 1.65
N GLY A 128 -4.46 -7.45 1.17
CA GLY A 128 -5.74 -6.99 1.72
C GLY A 128 -6.98 -7.71 1.17
N SER A 129 -6.89 -8.40 0.02
CA SER A 129 -8.06 -8.82 -0.77
C SER A 129 -8.80 -10.06 -0.26
N THR A 130 -8.62 -10.50 0.98
CA THR A 130 -9.51 -11.54 1.53
C THR A 130 -10.06 -11.14 2.89
N LEU A 131 -11.33 -10.72 2.88
CA LEU A 131 -12.28 -11.04 3.94
C LEU A 131 -13.74 -10.86 3.46
N LYS A 132 -14.10 -9.79 2.72
CA LYS A 132 -15.47 -9.65 2.19
C LYS A 132 -15.85 -10.60 1.04
N PHE A 133 -14.94 -10.89 0.11
CA PHE A 133 -15.26 -11.72 -1.07
C PHE A 133 -15.56 -13.18 -0.69
N TYR A 134 -14.83 -13.74 0.28
CA TYR A 134 -15.11 -15.08 0.82
C TYR A 134 -16.32 -15.09 1.77
N TYR A 135 -16.56 -14.01 2.52
CA TYR A 135 -17.73 -13.89 3.38
C TYR A 135 -19.04 -13.90 2.58
N ASN A 136 -19.08 -13.15 1.47
CA ASN A 136 -20.25 -13.12 0.59
C ASN A 136 -20.45 -14.42 -0.20
N LEU A 137 -19.38 -15.15 -0.55
CA LEU A 137 -19.50 -16.47 -1.20
C LEU A 137 -19.97 -17.55 -0.22
N ALA A 138 -19.52 -17.50 1.03
CA ALA A 138 -19.94 -18.42 2.08
C ALA A 138 -21.37 -18.13 2.56
N SER A 139 -21.81 -16.87 2.58
CA SER A 139 -23.17 -16.48 2.97
C SER A 139 -24.21 -16.63 1.86
N SER A 140 -23.81 -16.72 0.59
CA SER A 140 -24.71 -16.98 -0.55
C SER A 140 -24.88 -18.46 -0.86
N SER A 141 -24.18 -19.33 -0.12
CA SER A 141 -24.24 -20.79 -0.25
C SER A 141 -25.08 -21.47 0.86
N CYS A 142 -25.85 -20.69 1.62
CA CYS A 142 -26.86 -21.15 2.58
C CYS A 142 -28.26 -20.73 2.12
#